data_AF-A0A662ST53-F1
#
_entry.id   AF-A0A662ST53-F1
#
_cell.length_a   1.000
_cell.length_b   1.000
_cell.length_c   1.000
_cell.angle_alpha   90.00
_cell.angle_beta   90.00
_cell.angle_gamma   90.00
#
_symmetry.space_group_name_H-M   'P 1'
#
loop_
_entity.id
_entity.type
_entity.pdbx_description
1 polymer ?
#
loop_
_entity_poly.entity_id
_entity_poly.type
_entity_poly.pdbx_seq_one_letter_code
_entity_poly.pdbx_strand_id
1 'polypeptide(L)'
;GAKVIVYDTDGKSYENTTDINGVAKIDVPANGSYLIVIKDEYYILTTVTVAGDTTITVNASAMHYANITSTPINVDAKVKLSTFNYTITITTNVTVYASASLNITYPEEVSKFPFKYVLENITYDGVETNETTITLDMARDYSVNANYSRTFYMTLECWMVAAIVVVIVVALLVAWKAGSKTAKAMIQQWKSVNRKFVKKKG
;
A
#
# COMPACT_ATOMS: atom_id res chain seq x y z
N GLY A 1 8.15 12.10 21.01
CA GLY A 1 7.88 10.74 21.51
C GLY A 1 7.00 9.99 20.54
N ALA A 2 6.74 8.72 20.83
CA ALA A 2 5.79 7.91 20.09
C ALA A 2 4.35 8.41 20.31
N LYS A 3 3.49 8.25 19.30
CA LYS A 3 2.08 8.64 19.40
C LYS A 3 1.30 7.56 20.14
N VAL A 4 0.62 7.90 21.22
CA VAL A 4 -0.24 7.00 21.99
C VAL A 4 -1.69 7.36 21.68
N ILE A 5 -2.45 6.38 21.22
CA ILE A 5 -3.86 6.51 20.88
C ILE A 5 -4.65 5.49 21.69
N VAL A 6 -5.69 5.92 22.37
CA VAL A 6 -6.58 5.09 23.16
C VAL A 6 -7.94 5.09 22.47
N TYR A 7 -8.45 3.91 22.12
CA TYR A 7 -9.77 3.75 21.52
C TYR A 7 -10.74 3.13 22.52
N ASP A 8 -11.94 3.68 22.62
CA ASP A 8 -13.07 3.00 23.27
C ASP A 8 -13.69 1.94 22.35
N THR A 9 -14.69 1.22 22.84
CA THR A 9 -15.37 0.16 22.09
C THR A 9 -16.20 0.68 20.91
N ASP A 10 -16.55 1.97 20.93
CA ASP A 10 -17.30 2.64 19.86
C ASP A 10 -16.38 3.26 18.80
N GLY A 11 -15.05 3.16 19.00
CA GLY A 11 -14.03 3.66 18.09
C GLY A 11 -13.64 5.11 18.27
N LYS A 12 -14.12 5.76 19.34
CA LYS A 12 -13.68 7.12 19.68
C LYS A 12 -12.24 7.08 20.19
N SER A 13 -11.41 7.96 19.64
CA SER A 13 -9.99 8.02 19.94
C SER A 13 -9.64 9.17 20.87
N TYR A 14 -8.71 8.92 21.78
CA TYR A 14 -8.07 9.90 22.66
C TYR A 14 -6.56 9.76 22.48
N GLU A 15 -5.85 10.85 22.22
CA GLU A 15 -4.45 10.77 21.84
C GLU A 15 -3.55 11.73 22.61
N ASN A 16 -2.33 11.27 22.85
CA ASN A 16 -1.23 12.10 23.33
C ASN A 16 0.10 11.53 22.81
N THR A 17 1.20 12.20 23.08
CA THR A 17 2.55 11.76 22.70
C THR A 17 3.37 11.52 23.95
N THR A 18 4.27 10.53 23.92
CA THR A 18 5.16 10.30 25.06
C THR A 18 6.15 11.46 25.25
N ASP A 19 6.41 11.77 26.52
CA ASP A 19 7.46 12.68 26.94
C ASP A 19 8.87 12.05 26.84
N ILE A 20 9.89 12.77 27.31
CA ILE A 20 11.30 12.30 27.30
C ILE A 20 11.52 11.05 28.18
N ASN A 21 10.63 10.78 29.13
CA ASN A 21 10.68 9.63 30.01
C ASN A 21 9.83 8.46 29.47
N GLY A 22 9.21 8.61 28.29
CA GLY A 22 8.34 7.59 27.70
C GLY A 22 6.92 7.57 28.28
N VAL A 23 6.49 8.61 28.99
CA VAL A 23 5.18 8.66 29.66
C VAL A 23 4.20 9.49 28.85
N ALA A 24 2.95 9.00 28.73
CA ALA A 24 1.82 9.74 28.18
C ALA A 24 0.65 9.72 29.17
N LYS A 25 -0.02 10.86 29.35
CA LYS A 25 -1.23 10.98 30.16
C LYS A 25 -2.41 11.28 29.24
N ILE A 26 -3.47 10.48 29.32
CA ILE A 26 -4.64 10.59 28.44
C ILE A 26 -5.88 10.51 29.32
N ASP A 27 -6.72 11.53 29.23
CA ASP A 27 -8.01 11.57 29.93
C ASP A 27 -9.07 10.89 29.06
N VAL A 28 -9.76 9.90 29.65
CA VAL A 28 -10.92 9.23 29.04
C VAL A 28 -12.18 9.54 29.86
N PRO A 29 -13.35 9.66 29.24
CA PRO A 29 -14.54 10.21 29.91
C PRO A 29 -15.25 9.22 30.83
N ALA A 30 -14.93 7.92 30.75
CA ALA A 30 -15.63 6.88 31.48
C ALA A 30 -14.66 5.77 31.92
N ASN A 31 -15.08 5.02 32.93
CA ASN A 31 -14.45 3.75 33.26
C ASN A 31 -14.87 2.69 32.23
N GLY A 32 -13.95 1.82 31.84
CA GLY A 32 -14.21 0.82 30.81
C GLY A 32 -12.95 0.17 30.27
N SER A 33 -13.12 -0.75 29.33
CA SER A 33 -12.01 -1.34 28.59
C SER A 33 -11.67 -0.49 27.37
N TYR A 34 -10.39 -0.29 27.12
CA TYR A 34 -9.86 0.51 26.02
C TYR A 34 -8.75 -0.24 25.30
N LEU A 35 -8.61 0.01 24.00
CA LEU A 35 -7.47 -0.41 23.18
C LEU A 35 -6.43 0.71 23.17
N ILE A 36 -5.22 0.41 23.62
CA ILE A 36 -4.06 1.28 23.49
C ILE A 36 -3.32 0.88 22.22
N VAL A 37 -3.07 1.87 21.37
CA VAL A 37 -2.24 1.79 20.16
C VAL A 37 -1.10 2.78 20.31
N ILE A 38 0.12 2.26 20.44
CA ILE A 38 1.33 3.09 20.39
C ILE A 38 1.87 2.99 18.96
N LYS A 39 1.97 4.12 18.28
CA LYS A 39 2.43 4.23 16.89
C LYS A 39 3.76 4.98 16.83
N ASP A 40 4.75 4.31 16.25
CA ASP A 40 6.04 4.84 15.84
C ASP A 40 6.47 4.17 14.52
N GLU A 41 7.73 3.77 14.35
CA GLU A 41 8.19 2.87 13.28
C GLU A 41 7.52 1.48 13.31
N TYR A 42 6.95 1.11 14.46
CA TYR A 42 6.17 -0.09 14.71
C TYR A 42 4.87 0.26 15.43
N TYR A 43 4.00 -0.73 15.59
CA TYR A 43 2.77 -0.60 16.37
C TYR A 43 2.84 -1.50 17.62
N ILE A 44 2.39 -0.99 18.76
CA ILE A 44 2.10 -1.81 19.94
C ILE A 44 0.61 -1.73 20.22
N LEU A 45 -0.05 -2.88 20.26
CA LEU A 45 -1.47 -3.03 20.56
C LEU A 45 -1.62 -3.74 21.91
N THR A 46 -2.32 -3.10 22.83
CA THR A 46 -2.69 -3.74 24.10
C THR A 46 -4.03 -3.22 24.61
N THR A 47 -4.61 -3.88 25.59
CA THR A 47 -5.85 -3.45 26.23
C THR A 47 -5.59 -2.99 27.66
N VAL A 48 -6.36 -2.01 28.12
CA VAL A 48 -6.39 -1.58 29.52
C VAL A 48 -7.83 -1.53 30.00
N THR A 49 -8.06 -1.85 31.27
CA THR A 49 -9.34 -1.57 31.93
C THR A 49 -9.14 -0.41 32.88
N VAL A 50 -9.81 0.71 32.60
CA VAL A 50 -9.72 1.95 33.36
C VAL A 50 -10.79 1.95 34.44
N ALA A 51 -10.37 2.15 35.69
CA ALA A 51 -11.23 2.31 36.85
C ALA A 51 -10.72 3.49 37.70
N GLY A 52 -11.10 4.71 37.32
CA GLY A 52 -10.48 5.94 37.84
C GLY A 52 -9.05 6.11 37.33
N ASP A 53 -8.19 6.74 38.13
CA ASP A 53 -6.78 6.98 37.78
C ASP A 53 -6.03 5.66 37.66
N THR A 54 -5.74 5.25 36.41
CA THR A 54 -5.14 3.97 36.08
C THR A 54 -3.77 4.19 35.44
N THR A 55 -2.73 3.57 36.00
CA THR A 55 -1.39 3.55 35.39
C THR A 55 -1.12 2.19 34.78
N ILE A 56 -0.64 2.18 33.53
CA ILE A 56 -0.23 0.96 32.83
C ILE A 56 1.19 1.13 32.27
N THR A 57 2.01 0.10 32.43
CA THR A 57 3.32 0.00 31.81
C THR A 57 3.22 -0.92 30.60
N VAL A 58 3.56 -0.41 29.42
CA VAL A 58 3.61 -1.20 28.18
C VAL A 58 5.06 -1.49 27.84
N ASN A 59 5.46 -2.77 27.86
CA ASN A 59 6.83 -3.21 27.58
C ASN A 59 6.87 -4.07 26.32
N ALA A 60 7.16 -3.47 25.16
CA ALA A 60 7.23 -4.17 23.88
C ALA A 60 8.29 -5.27 23.84
N SER A 61 9.41 -5.11 24.57
CA SER A 61 10.50 -6.10 24.59
C SER A 61 10.11 -7.42 25.26
N ALA A 62 9.02 -7.43 26.02
CA ALA A 62 8.44 -8.63 26.62
C ALA A 62 7.28 -9.21 25.80
N MET A 63 6.91 -8.58 24.68
CA MET A 63 5.79 -8.95 23.83
C MET A 63 6.29 -9.63 22.56
N HIS A 64 5.54 -10.62 22.09
CA HIS A 64 5.75 -11.16 20.75
C HIS A 64 5.25 -10.19 19.68
N TYR A 65 5.82 -10.30 18.49
CA TYR A 65 5.47 -9.45 17.35
C TYR A 65 5.10 -10.25 16.11
N ALA A 66 4.34 -9.60 15.23
CA ALA A 66 4.07 -10.06 13.89
C ALA A 66 4.63 -9.05 12.89
N ASN A 67 5.46 -9.51 11.95
CA ASN A 67 5.81 -8.72 10.77
C ASN A 67 4.69 -8.86 9.75
N ILE A 68 3.94 -7.79 9.53
CA ILE A 68 2.79 -7.76 8.63
C ILE A 68 3.25 -7.12 7.32
N THR A 69 3.52 -7.95 6.32
CA THR A 69 4.04 -7.52 5.02
C THR A 69 3.05 -7.80 3.89
N SER A 70 3.27 -7.14 2.76
CA SER A 70 2.59 -7.47 1.52
C SER A 70 3.47 -7.19 0.31
N THR A 71 3.30 -7.99 -0.73
CA THR A 71 4.01 -7.85 -2.00
C THR A 71 3.05 -7.96 -3.18
N PRO A 72 3.32 -7.29 -4.32
CA PRO A 72 4.42 -6.37 -4.58
C PRO A 72 4.14 -4.92 -4.13
N ILE A 73 2.98 -4.65 -3.52
CA ILE A 73 2.58 -3.31 -3.08
C ILE A 73 2.31 -3.29 -1.59
N ASN A 74 2.46 -2.12 -0.97
CA ASN A 74 1.91 -1.86 0.36
C ASN A 74 0.39 -1.66 0.24
N VAL A 75 -0.35 -2.28 1.15
CA VAL A 75 -1.80 -2.24 1.26
C VAL A 75 -2.20 -1.88 2.68
N ASP A 76 -3.43 -1.42 2.85
CA ASP A 76 -3.99 -1.11 4.16
C ASP A 76 -4.73 -2.33 4.70
N ALA A 77 -4.11 -3.03 5.66
CA ALA A 77 -4.67 -4.18 6.35
C ALA A 77 -5.45 -3.75 7.59
N LYS A 78 -6.55 -4.43 7.86
CA LYS A 78 -7.36 -4.26 9.07
C LYS A 78 -6.83 -5.18 10.15
N VAL A 79 -6.56 -4.64 11.33
CA VAL A 79 -5.99 -5.36 12.47
C VAL A 79 -6.86 -5.18 13.70
N LYS A 80 -7.11 -6.27 14.42
CA LYS A 80 -7.97 -6.31 15.60
C LYS A 80 -7.39 -7.26 16.64
N LEU A 81 -7.30 -6.82 17.89
CA LEU A 81 -7.04 -7.74 19.01
C LEU A 81 -8.28 -8.58 19.28
N SER A 82 -8.12 -9.88 19.50
CA SER A 82 -9.25 -10.78 19.79
C SER A 82 -9.95 -10.43 21.11
N THR A 83 -9.23 -9.78 22.03
CA THR A 83 -9.73 -9.30 23.32
C THR A 83 -10.46 -7.96 23.25
N PHE A 84 -10.48 -7.29 22.09
CA PHE A 84 -11.10 -5.97 21.94
C PHE A 84 -11.90 -5.85 20.64
N ASN A 85 -13.14 -5.38 20.72
CA ASN A 85 -14.03 -5.33 19.55
C ASN A 85 -13.88 -4.04 18.73
N TYR A 86 -12.65 -3.70 18.35
CA TYR A 86 -12.38 -2.58 17.45
C TYR A 86 -11.26 -2.92 16.48
N THR A 87 -11.37 -2.42 15.27
CA THR A 87 -10.43 -2.67 14.18
C THR A 87 -9.72 -1.39 13.81
N ILE A 88 -8.39 -1.45 13.77
CA ILE A 88 -7.56 -0.38 13.26
C ILE A 88 -7.06 -0.73 11.86
N THR A 89 -6.81 0.29 11.05
CA THR A 89 -6.18 0.10 9.74
C THR A 89 -4.70 0.44 9.86
N ILE A 90 -3.84 -0.47 9.38
CA ILE A 90 -2.40 -0.25 9.29
C ILE A 90 -1.93 -0.51 7.86
N THR A 91 -0.99 0.30 7.41
CA THR A 91 -0.31 0.04 6.14
C THR A 91 0.73 -1.05 6.36
N THR A 92 0.76 -2.06 5.50
CA THR A 92 1.68 -3.20 5.56
C THR A 92 3.15 -2.79 5.39
N ASN A 93 4.03 -3.77 5.61
CA ASN A 93 5.47 -3.64 5.78
C ASN A 93 5.84 -2.95 7.11
N VAL A 94 5.19 -3.42 8.18
CA VAL A 94 5.34 -2.91 9.54
C VAL A 94 5.36 -4.05 10.55
N THR A 95 6.03 -3.84 11.68
CA THR A 95 6.03 -4.75 12.83
C THR A 95 4.94 -4.36 13.81
N VAL A 96 4.20 -5.34 14.30
CA VAL A 96 3.11 -5.16 15.27
C VAL A 96 3.34 -6.04 16.49
N TYR A 97 3.56 -5.42 17.65
CA TYR A 97 3.56 -6.08 18.96
C TYR A 97 2.14 -6.14 19.48
N ALA A 98 1.72 -7.29 20.01
CA ALA A 98 0.38 -7.47 20.54
C ALA A 98 0.37 -8.28 21.84
N SER A 99 -0.48 -7.89 22.79
CA SER A 99 -0.60 -8.57 24.09
C SER A 99 -1.60 -9.74 24.08
N ALA A 100 -2.33 -9.90 22.98
CA ALA A 100 -3.32 -10.94 22.78
C ALA A 100 -3.37 -11.33 21.30
N SER A 101 -4.11 -12.40 20.99
CA SER A 101 -4.24 -12.92 19.63
C SER A 101 -4.72 -11.85 18.65
N LEU A 102 -4.08 -11.78 17.48
CA LEU A 102 -4.24 -10.74 16.48
C LEU A 102 -5.01 -11.27 15.28
N ASN A 103 -6.11 -10.62 14.92
CA ASN A 103 -6.82 -10.86 13.67
C ASN A 103 -6.36 -9.84 12.63
N ILE A 104 -5.82 -10.33 11.52
CA ILE A 104 -5.33 -9.51 10.41
C ILE A 104 -6.19 -9.82 9.20
N THR A 105 -6.80 -8.81 8.61
CA THR A 105 -7.64 -8.92 7.42
C THR A 105 -7.06 -8.05 6.32
N TYR A 106 -6.65 -8.70 5.24
CA TYR A 106 -6.14 -8.04 4.05
C TYR A 106 -7.28 -7.73 3.07
N PRO A 107 -7.20 -6.64 2.29
CA PRO A 107 -8.17 -6.38 1.23
C PRO A 107 -8.06 -7.45 0.13
N GLU A 108 -9.19 -7.96 -0.34
CA GLU A 108 -9.23 -8.91 -1.48
C GLU A 108 -8.66 -8.29 -2.76
N GLU A 109 -8.95 -7.01 -2.99
CA GLU A 109 -8.48 -6.26 -4.14
C GLU A 109 -8.04 -4.86 -3.74
N VAL A 110 -6.94 -4.40 -4.33
CA VAL A 110 -6.46 -3.02 -4.24
C VAL A 110 -6.26 -2.46 -5.64
N SER A 111 -6.91 -1.34 -5.93
CA SER A 111 -6.80 -0.66 -7.22
C SER A 111 -5.76 0.47 -7.18
N LYS A 112 -4.77 0.42 -8.09
CA LYS A 112 -3.78 1.49 -8.30
C LYS A 112 -3.55 1.65 -9.81
N PHE A 113 -4.19 2.65 -10.40
CA PHE A 113 -4.15 2.88 -11.85
C PHE A 113 -2.71 2.82 -12.40
N PRO A 114 -2.44 2.07 -13.49
CA PRO A 114 -3.41 1.36 -14.37
C PRO A 114 -3.70 -0.10 -13.98
N PHE A 115 -3.28 -0.54 -12.79
CA PHE A 115 -3.37 -1.92 -12.35
C PHE A 115 -4.39 -2.12 -11.21
N LYS A 116 -4.82 -3.37 -11.04
CA LYS A 116 -5.47 -3.87 -9.83
C LYS A 116 -4.66 -5.04 -9.30
N TYR A 117 -4.65 -5.16 -7.98
CA TYR A 117 -3.88 -6.16 -7.27
C TYR A 117 -4.86 -7.04 -6.52
N VAL A 118 -4.92 -8.32 -6.85
CA VAL A 118 -5.86 -9.29 -6.25
C VAL A 118 -5.08 -10.19 -5.32
N LEU A 119 -5.54 -10.36 -4.09
CA LEU A 119 -4.92 -11.25 -3.11
C LEU A 119 -4.94 -12.69 -3.64
N GLU A 120 -3.77 -13.31 -3.74
CA GLU A 120 -3.64 -14.71 -4.15
C GLU A 120 -3.66 -15.62 -2.92
N ASN A 121 -2.74 -15.36 -1.99
CA ASN A 121 -2.64 -16.09 -0.74
C ASN A 121 -1.98 -15.23 0.35
N ILE A 122 -2.12 -15.69 1.58
CA ILE A 122 -1.39 -15.21 2.74
C ILE A 122 -0.50 -16.35 3.22
N THR A 123 0.79 -16.07 3.37
CA THR A 123 1.77 -17.03 3.90
C THR A 123 2.15 -16.62 5.31
N TYR A 124 1.96 -17.53 6.27
CA TYR A 124 2.37 -17.36 7.66
C TYR A 124 2.74 -18.72 8.25
N ASP A 125 3.75 -18.79 9.11
CA ASP A 125 4.19 -20.03 9.76
C ASP A 125 4.53 -21.20 8.81
N GLY A 126 4.96 -20.89 7.58
CA GLY A 126 5.24 -21.90 6.55
C GLY A 126 3.98 -22.54 5.95
N VAL A 127 2.80 -22.01 6.25
CA VAL A 127 1.51 -22.40 5.67
C VAL A 127 1.02 -21.29 4.75
N GLU A 128 0.30 -21.67 3.70
CA GLU A 128 -0.40 -20.75 2.80
C GLU A 128 -1.91 -20.89 2.98
N THR A 129 -2.63 -19.77 2.94
CA THR A 129 -4.09 -19.74 2.95
C THR A 129 -4.62 -18.79 1.88
N ASN A 130 -5.79 -19.11 1.32
CA ASN A 130 -6.51 -18.24 0.39
C ASN A 130 -7.56 -17.36 1.09
N GLU A 131 -7.70 -17.53 2.41
CA GLU A 131 -8.55 -16.67 3.22
C GLU A 131 -7.97 -15.26 3.30
N THR A 132 -8.83 -14.26 3.43
CA THR A 132 -8.44 -12.84 3.55
C THR A 132 -8.11 -12.45 4.98
N THR A 133 -8.60 -13.23 5.94
CA THR A 133 -8.41 -13.04 7.37
C THR A 133 -7.61 -14.20 7.96
N ILE A 134 -6.61 -13.87 8.76
CA ILE A 134 -5.86 -14.82 9.57
C ILE A 134 -5.91 -14.42 11.05
N THR A 135 -5.79 -15.41 11.93
CA THR A 135 -5.70 -15.21 13.37
C THR A 135 -4.36 -15.74 13.86
N LEU A 136 -3.57 -14.88 14.48
CA LEU A 136 -2.31 -15.22 15.14
C LEU A 136 -2.54 -15.30 16.64
N ASP A 137 -2.12 -16.37 17.31
CA ASP A 137 -2.29 -16.49 18.75
C ASP A 137 -1.39 -15.54 19.56
N MET A 138 -0.31 -15.02 18.93
CA MET A 138 0.76 -14.22 19.52
C MET A 138 1.53 -14.93 20.66
N ALA A 139 1.62 -16.26 20.61
CA ALA A 139 2.42 -17.06 21.55
C ALA A 139 3.91 -17.13 21.19
N ARG A 140 4.29 -16.60 20.02
CA ARG A 140 5.65 -16.49 19.48
C ARG A 140 5.67 -15.36 18.45
N ASP A 141 6.85 -15.07 17.91
CA ASP A 141 6.98 -14.12 16.82
C ASP A 141 6.52 -14.72 15.49
N TYR A 142 5.84 -13.92 14.68
CA TYR A 142 5.26 -14.33 13.40
C TYR A 142 5.81 -13.49 12.24
N SER A 143 5.91 -14.11 11.07
CA SER A 143 6.14 -13.41 9.81
C SER A 143 4.97 -13.72 8.88
N VAL A 144 4.20 -12.68 8.53
CA VAL A 144 3.02 -12.77 7.69
C VAL A 144 3.28 -11.99 6.42
N ASN A 145 3.12 -12.64 5.28
CA ASN A 145 3.24 -12.00 3.98
C ASN A 145 1.99 -12.27 3.13
N ALA A 146 1.32 -11.21 2.69
CA ALA A 146 0.22 -11.30 1.74
C ALA A 146 0.73 -11.08 0.31
N ASN A 147 0.49 -12.06 -0.57
CA ASN A 147 0.91 -12.01 -1.96
C ASN A 147 -0.26 -11.58 -2.85
N TYR A 148 -0.01 -10.57 -3.69
CA TYR A 148 -1.00 -10.05 -4.62
C TYR A 148 -0.57 -10.25 -6.07
N SER A 149 -1.49 -10.71 -6.91
CA SER A 149 -1.34 -10.77 -8.35
C SER A 149 -1.62 -9.41 -8.98
N ARG A 150 -0.69 -8.90 -9.80
CA ARG A 150 -0.93 -7.69 -10.58
C ARG A 150 -1.68 -8.02 -11.86
N THR A 151 -2.88 -7.46 -11.99
CA THR A 151 -3.69 -7.52 -13.22
C THR A 151 -3.99 -6.11 -13.71
N PHE A 152 -4.32 -5.94 -15.00
CA PHE A 152 -4.74 -4.63 -15.49
C PHE A 152 -6.12 -4.30 -14.96
N TYR A 153 -6.31 -3.04 -14.52
CA TYR A 153 -7.60 -2.57 -14.01
C TYR A 153 -8.71 -2.67 -15.08
N MET A 154 -8.33 -2.53 -16.35
CA MET A 154 -9.24 -2.72 -17.48
C MET A 154 -8.88 -4.01 -18.22
N THR A 155 -9.83 -4.94 -18.29
CA THR A 155 -9.85 -5.92 -19.37
C THR A 155 -10.26 -5.19 -20.65
N LEU A 156 -9.28 -4.82 -21.49
CA LEU A 156 -9.60 -4.28 -22.81
C LEU A 156 -10.29 -5.39 -23.61
N GLU A 157 -11.56 -5.21 -23.95
CA GLU A 157 -12.23 -6.09 -24.89
C GLU A 157 -11.46 -6.12 -26.22
N CYS A 158 -11.46 -7.25 -26.94
CA CYS A 158 -10.67 -7.42 -28.17
C CYS A 158 -10.87 -6.28 -29.18
N TRP A 159 -12.05 -5.69 -29.24
CA TRP A 159 -12.33 -4.56 -30.14
C TRP A 159 -11.59 -3.28 -29.75
N MET A 160 -11.37 -3.00 -28.45
CA MET A 160 -10.62 -1.83 -28.00
C MET A 160 -9.15 -1.95 -28.35
N VAL A 161 -8.57 -3.15 -28.22
CA VAL A 161 -7.19 -3.44 -28.65
C VAL A 161 -7.06 -3.24 -30.16
N ALA A 162 -8.01 -3.77 -30.94
CA ALA A 162 -8.03 -3.57 -32.39
C ALA A 162 -8.12 -2.08 -32.77
N ALA A 163 -8.96 -1.30 -32.08
CA ALA A 163 -9.08 0.14 -32.29
C ALA A 163 -7.75 0.89 -32.01
N ILE A 164 -7.06 0.57 -30.91
CA ILE A 164 -5.76 1.17 -30.58
C ILE A 164 -4.72 0.86 -31.66
N VAL A 165 -4.66 -0.39 -32.14
CA VAL A 165 -3.74 -0.80 -33.21
C VAL A 165 -4.03 -0.01 -34.50
N VAL A 166 -5.29 0.15 -34.89
CA VAL A 166 -5.68 0.94 -36.07
C VAL A 166 -5.21 2.40 -35.94
N VAL A 167 -5.40 3.02 -34.78
CA VAL A 167 -4.94 4.40 -34.54
C VAL A 167 -3.43 4.52 -34.67
N ILE A 168 -2.66 3.57 -34.11
CA ILE A 168 -1.19 3.55 -34.23
C ILE A 168 -0.76 3.41 -35.69
N VAL A 169 -1.38 2.51 -36.46
CA VAL A 169 -1.07 2.32 -37.88
C VAL A 169 -1.37 3.57 -38.68
N VAL A 170 -2.52 4.22 -38.45
CA VAL A 170 -2.87 5.48 -39.12
C VAL A 170 -1.86 6.57 -38.77
N ALA A 171 -1.47 6.70 -37.50
CA ALA A 171 -0.45 7.67 -37.07
C ALA A 171 0.91 7.43 -37.75
N LEU A 172 1.36 6.18 -37.84
CA LEU A 172 2.60 5.80 -38.55
C LEU A 172 2.52 6.11 -40.04
N LEU A 173 1.38 5.83 -40.70
CA LEU A 173 1.16 6.16 -42.11
C LEU A 173 1.18 7.68 -42.36
N VAL A 174 0.58 8.47 -41.47
CA VAL A 174 0.62 9.93 -41.54
C VAL A 174 2.06 10.43 -41.35
N ALA A 175 2.80 9.90 -40.38
CA ALA A 175 4.19 10.24 -40.13
C ALA A 175 5.10 9.91 -41.33
N TRP A 176 4.94 8.74 -41.95
CA TRP A 176 5.68 8.39 -43.17
C TRP A 176 5.34 9.29 -44.36
N LYS A 177 4.06 9.63 -44.56
CA LYS A 177 3.67 10.57 -45.62
C LYS A 177 4.26 11.96 -45.38
N ALA A 178 4.27 12.44 -44.13
CA ALA A 178 4.89 13.72 -43.77
C ALA A 178 6.42 13.70 -43.99
N GLY A 179 7.11 12.67 -43.50
CA GLY A 179 8.57 12.51 -43.67
C GLY A 179 9.02 12.39 -45.13
N SER A 180 8.22 11.76 -45.99
CA SER A 180 8.52 11.67 -47.42
C SER A 180 8.43 13.01 -48.15
N LYS A 181 7.56 13.93 -47.70
CA LYS A 181 7.46 15.28 -48.27
C LYS A 181 8.66 16.15 -47.87
N THR A 182 9.10 16.09 -46.62
CA THR A 182 10.30 16.80 -46.16
C THR A 182 11.58 16.27 -46.81
N ALA A 183 11.72 14.95 -46.97
CA ALA A 183 12.85 14.35 -47.69
C ALA A 183 12.89 14.79 -49.17
N LYS A 184 11.74 14.83 -49.86
CA LYS A 184 11.66 15.30 -51.26
C LYS A 184 11.98 16.79 -51.39
N ALA A 185 11.52 17.63 -50.46
CA ALA A 185 11.84 19.05 -50.43
C ALA A 185 13.34 19.31 -50.25
N MET A 186 13.98 18.57 -49.35
CA MET A 186 15.43 18.65 -49.10
C MET A 186 16.25 18.22 -50.32
N ILE A 187 15.84 17.15 -51.02
CA ILE A 187 16.49 16.70 -52.29
C ILE A 187 16.32 17.74 -53.40
N GLN A 188 15.15 18.38 -53.52
CA GLN A 188 14.94 19.45 -54.50
C GLN A 188 15.79 20.69 -54.20
N GLN A 189 15.94 21.04 -52.92
CA GLN A 189 16.78 22.15 -52.49
C GLN A 189 18.27 21.85 -52.75
N TRP A 190 18.73 20.62 -52.51
CA TRP A 190 20.09 20.19 -52.86
C TRP A 190 20.34 20.20 -54.38
N LYS A 191 19.37 19.73 -55.18
CA LYS A 191 19.46 19.77 -56.66
C LYS A 191 19.48 21.20 -57.23
N SER A 192 18.73 22.14 -56.63
CA SER A 192 18.70 23.52 -57.10
C SER A 192 19.98 24.30 -56.75
N VAL A 193 20.57 24.02 -55.59
CA VAL A 193 21.87 24.55 -55.18
C VAL A 193 22.99 24.00 -56.09
N ASN A 194 23.04 22.69 -56.33
CA ASN A 194 24.07 22.09 -57.21
C ASN A 194 23.95 22.53 -58.68
N ARG A 195 22.75 22.80 -59.21
CA ARG A 195 22.59 23.36 -60.56
C ARG A 195 23.17 24.76 -60.73
N LYS A 196 23.23 25.58 -59.66
CA LYS A 196 23.83 26.93 -59.74
C LYS A 196 25.36 26.89 -59.87
N PHE A 197 26.02 25.85 -59.34
CA PHE A 197 27.48 25.72 -59.42
C PHE A 197 27.99 25.23 -60.79
N VAL A 198 27.16 24.56 -61.59
CA VAL A 198 27.56 24.07 -62.93
C VAL A 198 27.55 25.18 -63.99
N LYS A 199 26.80 26.27 -63.79
CA LYS A 199 26.71 27.39 -64.77
C LYS A 199 27.83 28.42 -64.69
N LYS A 200 28.86 28.22 -63.85
CA LYS A 200 30.00 29.14 -63.73
C LYS A 200 31.30 28.49 -64.23
N LYS A 201 31.28 27.99 -65.45
CA LYS A 201 32.46 27.78 -66.30
C LYS A 201 32.03 28.06 -67.75
N GLY A 202 32.39 29.26 -68.20
CA GLY A 202 32.03 29.87 -69.47
C GLY A 202 32.38 31.33 -69.37
#